data_AF-A0A0E3L871-F1
#
_entry.id   AF-A0A0E3L871-F1
#
_cell.length_a   1.000
_cell.length_b   1.000
_cell.length_c   1.000
_cell.angle_alpha   90.00
_cell.angle_beta   90.00
_cell.angle_gamma   90.00
#
_symmetry.space_group_name_H-M   'P 1'
#
loop_
_entity.id
_entity.type
_entity.pdbx_description
1 polymer ?
#
loop_
_entity_poly.entity_id
_entity_poly.type
_entity_poly.pdbx_seq_one_letter_code
_entity_poly.pdbx_strand_id
1 'polypeptide(L)'
;MKNSKKKILLDIIIDVKYLKGKRDKKGCENLGFVVFGIKWSPRKVSTVYRRRFAIESSYRMRNVVKPKTSSKNAIIRYFYALISFLLKNIWLYLQKKHFTIVKRGPQVIDEDKFRFEMFILLIEEWLRRKLKVRLVVECLR
;
A
#
# COMPACT_ATOMS: atom_id res chain seq x y z
N MET A 1 -37.79 18.26 -2.14
CA MET A 1 -36.87 18.53 -1.01
C MET A 1 -35.91 19.65 -1.42
N LYS A 2 -36.00 20.83 -0.79
CA LYS A 2 -35.14 21.99 -1.10
C LYS A 2 -33.68 21.63 -0.82
N ASN A 3 -32.84 21.65 -1.86
CA ASN A 3 -31.38 21.54 -1.72
C ASN A 3 -30.88 22.82 -1.04
N SER A 4 -30.88 22.84 0.30
CA SER A 4 -30.28 23.92 1.07
C SER A 4 -28.79 23.96 0.77
N LYS A 5 -28.31 25.04 0.13
CA LYS A 5 -26.89 25.29 -0.11
C LYS A 5 -26.18 25.43 1.24
N LYS A 6 -25.74 24.31 1.82
CA LYS A 6 -24.89 24.32 3.02
C LYS A 6 -23.53 24.89 2.62
N LYS A 7 -23.21 26.06 3.16
CA LYS A 7 -21.86 26.65 3.07
C LYS A 7 -20.94 25.85 3.97
N ILE A 8 -19.90 25.24 3.38
CA ILE A 8 -18.84 24.55 4.12
C ILE A 8 -17.63 25.50 4.11
N LEU A 9 -17.15 25.89 5.29
CA LEU A 9 -15.95 26.69 5.43
C LEU A 9 -14.75 25.76 5.51
N LEU A 10 -13.82 25.92 4.57
CA LEU A 10 -12.63 25.10 4.43
C LEU A 10 -11.40 25.99 4.68
N ASP A 11 -10.44 25.47 5.43
CA ASP A 11 -9.18 26.16 5.65
C ASP A 11 -8.13 25.63 4.68
N ILE A 12 -7.39 26.54 4.04
CA ILE A 12 -6.26 26.19 3.19
C ILE A 12 -4.99 26.40 4.00
N ILE A 13 -4.20 25.33 4.10
CA ILE A 13 -2.97 25.28 4.88
C ILE A 13 -1.82 25.02 3.92
N ILE A 14 -0.81 25.89 3.92
CA ILE A 14 0.38 25.76 3.09
C ILE A 14 1.58 25.41 3.97
N ASP A 15 2.21 24.27 3.70
CA ASP A 15 3.44 23.82 4.33
C ASP A 15 4.59 23.95 3.34
N VAL A 16 5.55 24.83 3.63
CA VAL A 16 6.73 25.05 2.79
C VAL A 16 7.87 24.18 3.33
N LYS A 17 8.36 23.26 2.49
CA LYS A 17 9.50 22.38 2.82
C LYS A 17 10.71 22.74 1.99
N TYR A 18 11.81 23.08 2.67
CA TYR A 18 13.09 23.23 1.99
C TYR A 18 13.65 21.85 1.60
N LEU A 19 13.94 21.66 0.31
CA LEU A 19 14.34 20.37 -0.25
C LEU A 19 15.76 19.95 0.15
N LYS A 20 16.63 20.89 0.58
CA LYS A 20 18.01 20.63 1.05
C LYS A 20 18.81 19.70 0.11
N GLY A 21 18.63 19.81 -1.21
CA GLY A 21 19.32 18.95 -2.18
C GLY A 21 18.83 17.49 -2.21
N LYS A 22 17.72 17.16 -1.55
CA LYS A 22 17.13 15.82 -1.66
C LYS A 22 16.65 15.56 -3.08
N ARG A 23 16.94 14.37 -3.60
CA ARG A 23 16.62 13.94 -4.97
C ARG A 23 17.19 14.88 -6.04
N ASP A 24 18.36 15.47 -5.75
CA ASP A 24 19.07 16.42 -6.61
C ASP A 24 18.26 17.70 -6.96
N LYS A 25 17.26 18.03 -6.13
CA LYS A 25 16.46 19.24 -6.29
C LYS A 25 16.88 20.32 -5.28
N LYS A 26 17.20 21.50 -5.79
CA LYS A 26 17.44 22.71 -4.99
C LYS A 26 16.16 23.56 -4.96
N GLY A 27 15.83 24.13 -3.80
CA GLY A 27 14.67 25.02 -3.63
C GLY A 27 13.66 24.59 -2.55
N CYS A 28 12.49 25.22 -2.58
CA CYS A 28 11.37 24.97 -1.66
C CYS A 28 10.23 24.24 -2.39
N GLU A 29 9.65 23.25 -1.73
CA GLU A 29 8.42 22.57 -2.16
C GLU A 29 7.26 23.13 -1.34
N ASN A 30 6.28 23.72 -2.02
CA ASN A 30 5.06 24.25 -1.41
C ASN A 30 3.97 23.17 -1.46
N LEU A 31 3.55 22.68 -0.30
CA LEU A 31 2.50 21.67 -0.17
C LEU A 31 1.22 22.34 0.33
N GLY A 32 0.21 22.41 -0.53
CA GLY A 32 -1.12 22.93 -0.20
C GLY A 32 -2.04 21.81 0.29
N PHE A 33 -2.72 22.04 1.42
CA PHE A 33 -3.70 21.13 1.99
C PHE A 33 -5.00 21.88 2.26
N VAL A 34 -6.12 21.23 1.95
CA VAL A 34 -7.46 21.71 2.32
C VAL A 34 -7.91 20.90 3.54
N VAL A 35 -8.26 21.58 4.63
CA VAL A 35 -8.73 20.95 5.86
C VAL A 35 -10.10 21.51 6.25
N PHE A 36 -10.88 20.71 6.97
CA PHE A 36 -12.20 21.08 7.46
C PHE A 36 -12.27 20.86 8.97
N GLY A 37 -12.56 21.91 9.74
CA GLY A 37 -12.80 21.82 11.18
C GLY A 37 -11.57 21.42 12.02
N ILE A 38 -10.36 21.58 11.50
CA ILE A 38 -9.12 21.15 12.16
C ILE A 38 -8.16 22.33 12.31
N LYS A 39 -7.85 22.70 13.57
CA LYS A 39 -6.82 23.70 13.91
C LYS A 39 -5.47 23.03 14.19
N TRP A 40 -4.80 22.52 13.15
CA TRP A 40 -3.46 21.94 13.26
C TRP A 40 -2.41 22.83 12.60
N SER A 41 -1.16 22.71 13.07
CA SER A 41 -0.03 23.38 12.40
C SER A 41 0.20 22.80 10.99
N PRO A 42 0.69 23.60 10.03
CA PRO A 42 0.94 23.14 8.65
C PRO A 42 1.78 21.87 8.57
N ARG A 43 2.84 21.79 9.38
CA ARG A 43 3.70 20.60 9.46
C ARG A 43 2.96 19.35 9.96
N LYS A 44 2.04 19.50 10.91
CA LYS A 44 1.26 18.37 11.44
C LYS A 44 0.31 17.84 10.37
N VAL A 45 -0.38 18.72 9.65
CA VAL A 45 -1.24 18.36 8.51
C VAL A 45 -0.45 17.60 7.45
N SER A 46 0.69 18.14 7.02
CA SER A 46 1.59 17.51 6.06
C SER A 46 2.09 16.13 6.50
N THR A 47 2.42 15.97 7.78
CA THR A 47 2.88 14.69 8.33
C THR A 47 1.79 13.64 8.39
N VAL A 48 0.58 14.02 8.78
CA VAL A 48 -0.59 13.13 8.80
C VAL A 48 -1.00 12.78 7.37
N TYR A 49 -1.05 13.75 6.48
CA TYR A 49 -1.40 13.54 5.07
C TYR A 49 -0.43 12.57 4.39
N ARG A 50 0.87 12.65 4.69
CA ARG A 50 1.87 11.69 4.19
C ARG A 50 1.54 10.24 4.54
N ARG A 51 0.91 9.96 5.69
CA ARG A 51 0.52 8.60 6.10
C ARG A 51 -0.63 8.05 5.26
N ARG A 52 -1.44 8.90 4.60
CA ARG A 52 -2.54 8.46 3.71
C ARG A 52 -2.04 7.57 2.57
N PHE A 53 -0.85 7.86 2.04
CA PHE A 53 -0.25 7.08 0.96
C PHE A 53 0.01 5.62 1.34
N ALA A 54 0.23 5.32 2.62
CA ALA A 54 0.42 3.94 3.09
C ALA A 54 -0.84 3.08 2.91
N ILE A 55 -2.02 3.68 3.06
CA ILE A 55 -3.31 3.01 2.86
C ILE A 55 -3.50 2.71 1.38
N GLU A 56 -3.28 3.68 0.50
CA GLU A 56 -3.39 3.52 -0.95
C GLU A 56 -2.40 2.47 -1.48
N SER A 57 -1.15 2.51 -1.01
CA SER A 57 -0.14 1.50 -1.32
C SER A 57 -0.57 0.11 -0.86
N SER A 58 -1.18 0.00 0.32
CA SER A 58 -1.71 -1.27 0.82
C SER A 58 -2.87 -1.80 -0.03
N TYR A 59 -3.74 -0.92 -0.54
CA TYR A 59 -4.78 -1.32 -1.49
C TYR A 59 -4.22 -1.74 -2.85
N ARG A 60 -3.18 -1.07 -3.35
CA ARG A 60 -2.49 -1.48 -4.59
C ARG A 60 -1.90 -2.88 -4.46
N MET A 61 -1.17 -3.15 -3.38
CA MET A 61 -0.60 -4.48 -3.10
C MET A 61 -1.69 -5.54 -2.94
N ARG A 62 -2.79 -5.22 -2.25
CA ARG A 62 -3.93 -6.14 -2.12
C ARG A 62 -4.44 -6.54 -3.50
N ASN A 63 -4.59 -5.59 -4.42
CA ASN A 63 -5.12 -5.87 -5.76
C ASN A 63 -4.22 -6.77 -6.61
N VAL A 64 -2.92 -6.89 -6.29
CA VAL A 64 -2.00 -7.82 -6.98
C VAL A 64 -2.40 -9.27 -6.72
N VAL A 65 -2.71 -9.61 -5.46
CA VAL A 65 -2.98 -11.00 -5.03
C VAL A 65 -4.47 -11.32 -4.90
N LYS A 66 -5.34 -10.30 -4.86
CA LYS A 66 -6.78 -10.49 -4.70
C LYS A 66 -7.36 -11.13 -5.96
N PRO A 67 -8.02 -12.30 -5.85
CA PRO A 67 -8.75 -12.89 -6.96
C PRO A 67 -9.79 -11.94 -7.54
N LYS A 68 -9.79 -11.80 -8.88
CA LYS A 68 -10.83 -11.10 -9.63
C LYS A 68 -12.06 -12.01 -9.69
N THR A 69 -12.99 -11.84 -8.75
CA THR A 69 -14.25 -12.61 -8.69
C THR A 69 -15.44 -11.76 -9.12
N SER A 70 -16.34 -12.35 -9.91
CA SER A 70 -17.66 -11.78 -10.26
C SER A 70 -18.75 -12.16 -9.26
N SER A 71 -18.41 -12.87 -8.18
CA SER A 71 -19.39 -13.36 -7.21
C SER A 71 -20.14 -12.21 -6.53
N LYS A 72 -21.47 -12.31 -6.53
CA LYS A 72 -22.36 -11.35 -5.84
C LYS A 72 -22.27 -11.48 -4.32
N ASN A 73 -21.83 -12.64 -3.80
CA ASN A 73 -21.74 -12.91 -2.37
C ASN A 73 -20.64 -12.06 -1.69
N ALA A 74 -21.04 -11.22 -0.75
CA ALA A 74 -20.13 -10.35 0.00
C ALA A 74 -19.14 -11.14 0.89
N ILE A 75 -19.55 -12.28 1.43
CA ILE A 75 -18.72 -13.13 2.31
C ILE A 75 -17.51 -13.65 1.54
N ILE A 76 -17.71 -14.14 0.31
CA ILE A 76 -16.63 -14.65 -0.54
C ILE A 76 -15.64 -13.53 -0.89
N ARG A 77 -16.13 -12.33 -1.24
CA ARG A 77 -15.25 -11.17 -1.51
C ARG A 77 -14.46 -10.75 -0.27
N TYR A 78 -15.07 -10.83 0.90
CA TYR A 78 -14.42 -10.52 2.17
C TYR A 78 -13.36 -11.57 2.52
N PHE A 79 -13.66 -12.85 2.37
CA PHE A 79 -12.72 -13.95 2.56
C PHE A 79 -11.45 -13.77 1.72
N TYR A 80 -11.61 -13.50 0.42
CA TYR A 80 -10.47 -13.20 -0.46
C TYR A 80 -9.71 -11.93 -0.06
N ALA A 81 -10.40 -10.93 0.48
CA ALA A 81 -9.75 -9.75 1.04
C ALA A 81 -8.82 -10.12 2.19
N LEU A 82 -9.31 -10.95 3.11
CA LEU A 82 -8.57 -11.38 4.29
C LEU A 82 -7.35 -12.21 3.91
N ILE A 83 -7.49 -13.16 2.98
CA ILE A 83 -6.36 -13.94 2.45
C ILE A 83 -5.29 -13.02 1.84
N SER A 84 -5.70 -12.02 1.05
CA SER A 84 -4.78 -11.07 0.42
C SER A 84 -3.95 -10.31 1.46
N PHE A 85 -4.58 -9.88 2.56
CA PHE A 85 -3.89 -9.22 3.66
C PHE A 85 -2.99 -10.18 4.45
N LEU A 86 -3.43 -11.43 4.65
CA LEU A 86 -2.64 -12.45 5.31
C LEU A 86 -1.33 -12.73 4.55
N LEU A 87 -1.40 -12.92 3.23
CA LEU A 87 -0.21 -13.11 2.39
C LEU A 87 0.76 -11.93 2.50
N LYS A 88 0.26 -10.70 2.48
CA LYS A 88 1.08 -9.50 2.69
C LYS A 88 1.78 -9.52 4.06
N ASN A 89 1.07 -9.86 5.13
CA ASN A 89 1.65 -9.90 6.48
C ASN A 89 2.71 -11.00 6.63
N ILE A 90 2.48 -12.17 6.03
CA ILE A 90 3.47 -13.25 6.00
C ILE A 90 4.74 -12.79 5.26
N TRP A 91 4.58 -12.15 4.10
CA TRP A 91 5.72 -11.59 3.37
C TRP A 91 6.51 -10.58 4.21
N LEU A 92 5.85 -9.62 4.85
CA LEU A 92 6.51 -8.64 5.72
C LEU A 92 7.25 -9.30 6.89
N TYR A 93 6.67 -10.34 7.48
CA TYR A 93 7.31 -11.11 8.55
C TYR A 93 8.58 -11.82 8.04
N LEU A 94 8.52 -12.47 6.88
CA LEU A 94 9.69 -13.12 6.26
C LEU A 94 10.78 -12.11 5.90
N GLN A 95 10.38 -10.95 5.37
CA GLN A 95 11.29 -9.85 5.05
C GLN A 95 12.03 -9.37 6.30
N LYS A 96 11.30 -9.13 7.39
CA LYS A 96 11.90 -8.75 8.67
C LYS A 96 12.77 -9.84 9.26
N LYS A 97 12.39 -11.12 9.14
CA LYS A 97 13.14 -12.23 9.73
C LYS A 97 14.46 -12.52 8.99
N HIS A 98 14.44 -12.48 7.66
CA HIS A 98 15.55 -12.98 6.83
C HIS A 98 16.30 -11.89 6.06
N PHE A 99 15.69 -10.73 5.82
CA PHE A 99 16.23 -9.65 4.98
C PHE A 99 16.46 -8.35 5.76
N THR A 100 16.57 -8.44 7.09
CA THR A 100 16.98 -7.31 7.91
C THR A 100 18.48 -7.13 7.84
N ILE A 101 18.93 -5.94 7.46
CA ILE A 101 20.35 -5.59 7.47
C ILE A 101 20.78 -5.36 8.92
N VAL A 102 21.74 -6.16 9.40
CA VAL A 102 22.35 -5.97 10.71
C VAL A 102 23.21 -4.71 10.67
N LYS A 103 22.76 -3.66 11.37
CA LYS A 103 23.49 -2.39 11.49
C LYS A 103 23.24 -1.75 12.86
N ARG A 104 24.19 -0.93 13.34
CA ARG A 104 23.98 -0.11 14.53
C ARG A 104 22.96 0.99 14.20
N GLY A 105 21.78 0.93 14.81
CA GLY A 105 20.68 1.87 14.60
C GLY A 105 19.35 1.19 14.25
N PRO A 106 18.37 1.93 13.69
CA PRO A 106 17.08 1.36 13.31
C PRO A 106 17.26 0.24 12.28
N GLN A 107 16.60 -0.90 12.53
CA GLN A 107 16.54 -2.00 11.56
C GLN A 107 16.00 -1.47 10.23
N VAL A 108 16.75 -1.68 9.16
CA VAL A 108 16.30 -1.37 7.80
C VAL A 108 16.18 -2.68 7.05
N ILE A 109 15.00 -2.88 6.49
CA ILE A 109 14.67 -4.01 5.66
C ILE A 109 15.18 -3.70 4.25
N ASP A 110 15.90 -4.64 3.66
CA ASP A 110 16.33 -4.55 2.26
C ASP A 110 15.16 -4.95 1.35
N GLU A 111 14.35 -3.97 0.95
CA GLU A 111 13.11 -4.21 0.21
C GLU A 111 13.35 -4.80 -1.20
N ASP A 112 14.51 -4.52 -1.80
CA ASP A 112 14.82 -4.92 -3.17
C ASP A 112 15.22 -6.40 -3.29
N LYS A 113 15.81 -6.98 -2.24
CA LYS A 113 16.21 -8.41 -2.23
C LYS A 113 15.02 -9.38 -2.23
N PHE A 114 13.89 -8.98 -1.64
CA PHE A 114 12.73 -9.85 -1.52
C PHE A 114 11.43 -9.09 -1.75
N ARG A 115 11.18 -8.78 -3.01
CA ARG A 115 9.95 -8.09 -3.45
C ARG A 115 8.72 -8.98 -3.28
N PHE A 116 7.57 -8.35 -3.13
CA PHE A 116 6.29 -9.05 -2.94
C PHE A 116 5.94 -9.98 -4.12
N GLU A 117 6.26 -9.57 -5.36
CA GLU A 117 6.05 -10.39 -6.56
C GLU A 117 6.85 -11.70 -6.50
N MET A 118 8.11 -11.65 -6.06
CA MET A 118 8.96 -12.84 -5.88
C MET A 118 8.36 -13.81 -4.84
N PHE A 119 7.81 -13.29 -3.75
CA PHE A 119 7.14 -14.11 -2.74
C PHE A 119 5.93 -14.86 -3.33
N ILE A 120 5.14 -14.21 -4.19
CA ILE A 120 4.00 -14.85 -4.84
C ILE A 120 4.45 -15.92 -5.83
N LEU A 121 5.46 -15.63 -6.66
CA LEU A 121 6.03 -16.62 -7.58
C LEU A 121 6.53 -17.89 -6.86
N LEU A 122 7.18 -17.73 -5.70
CA LEU A 122 7.64 -18.87 -4.89
C LEU A 122 6.49 -19.70 -4.35
N ILE A 123 5.40 -19.06 -3.90
CA ILE A 123 4.20 -19.76 -3.45
C ILE A 123 3.54 -20.52 -4.60
N GLU A 124 3.39 -19.89 -5.76
CA GLU A 124 2.80 -20.50 -6.95
C GLU A 124 3.60 -21.72 -7.41
N GLU A 125 4.92 -21.61 -7.45
CA GLU A 125 5.81 -22.71 -7.83
C GLU A 125 5.77 -23.84 -6.80
N TRP A 126 5.73 -23.52 -5.51
CA TRP A 126 5.57 -24.52 -4.45
C TRP A 126 4.24 -25.26 -4.56
N LEU A 127 3.13 -24.53 -4.78
CA LEU A 127 1.80 -25.11 -4.99
C LEU A 127 1.78 -26.02 -6.21
N ARG A 128 2.36 -25.58 -7.33
CA ARG A 128 2.48 -26.35 -8.57
C ARG A 128 3.17 -27.69 -8.34
N ARG A 129 4.31 -27.68 -7.63
CA ARG A 129 5.06 -28.91 -7.29
C ARG A 129 4.28 -29.82 -6.35
N LYS A 130 3.67 -29.26 -5.30
CA LYS A 130 2.99 -30.03 -4.26
C LYS A 130 1.70 -30.68 -4.77
N LEU A 131 0.93 -29.95 -5.58
CA LEU A 131 -0.34 -30.39 -6.11
C LEU A 131 -0.18 -31.26 -7.37
N LYS A 132 1.05 -31.44 -7.89
CA LYS A 132 1.34 -32.14 -9.15
C LYS A 132 0.35 -31.75 -10.26
N VAL A 133 -0.04 -30.48 -10.32
CA VAL A 133 -1.05 -30.03 -11.28
C VAL A 133 -0.48 -30.25 -12.68
N ARG A 134 -0.91 -31.33 -13.33
CA ARG A 134 -0.71 -31.52 -14.76
C ARG A 134 -1.45 -30.37 -15.42
N LEU A 135 -0.71 -29.36 -15.88
CA LEU A 135 -1.22 -28.42 -16.86
C LEU A 135 -1.33 -29.13 -18.22
N VAL A 136 -2.18 -30.16 -18.32
CA VAL A 136 -2.79 -30.47 -19.60
C VAL A 136 -4.00 -29.55 -19.66
N VAL A 137 -3.76 -28.29 -19.96
CA VAL A 137 -4.81 -27.44 -20.50
C VAL A 137 -4.82 -27.79 -21.97
N GLU A 138 -5.68 -28.72 -22.37
CA GLU A 138 -6.09 -28.78 -23.76
C GLU A 138 -6.64 -27.40 -24.08
N CYS A 139 -5.87 -26.61 -24.82
CA CYS A 139 -6.41 -25.47 -25.54
C CYS A 139 -7.48 -26.05 -26.47
N LEU A 140 -8.74 -26.03 -26.00
CA LEU A 140 -9.90 -26.15 -26.87
C LEU A 140 -9.78 -25.04 -27.91
N ARG A 141 -9.38 -25.46 -29.10
CA ARG A 141 -9.31 -24.65 -30.31
C ARG A 141 -10.70 -24.38 -30.84
#